data_AF-A0A455T7N8-F1
#
_entry.id   AF-A0A455T7N8-F1
#
_cell.length_a   1.000
_cell.length_b   1.000
_cell.length_c   1.000
_cell.angle_alpha   90.00
_cell.angle_beta   90.00
_cell.angle_gamma   90.00
#
_symmetry.space_group_name_H-M   'P 1'
#
loop_
_entity.id
_entity.type
_entity.pdbx_description
1 polymer ?
#
loop_
_entity_poly.entity_id
_entity_poly.type
_entity_poly.pdbx_seq_one_letter_code
_entity_poly.pdbx_strand_id
1 'polypeptide(L)'
;MSLYSSDTSPADSRKPVVAAYLEVIRLLDDRVAPLLGKVTTRVLVQGAARRVAEKYPFLHFLERIPYTEVTPAIAQEQLGGQSPQELKAGLNALLEECFAGLKELTGDLIVTPLHDEVTRQLQHMSILQ
;
A
#
# COMPACT_ATOMS: atom_id res chain seq x y z
N MET A 1 13.34 7.27 -41.20
CA MET A 1 14.48 7.31 -40.24
C MET A 1 13.89 7.14 -38.85
N SER A 2 14.49 6.26 -38.06
CA SER A 2 13.85 5.44 -37.02
C SER A 2 13.06 6.18 -35.92
N LEU A 3 11.96 5.53 -35.53
CA LEU A 3 11.19 5.74 -34.31
C LEU A 3 12.11 5.65 -33.07
N TYR A 4 12.11 6.67 -32.22
CA TYR A 4 12.62 6.55 -30.86
C TYR A 4 11.56 5.77 -30.06
N SER A 5 11.76 4.46 -29.94
CA SER A 5 11.13 3.67 -28.90
C SER A 5 11.52 4.26 -27.55
N SER A 6 10.53 4.79 -26.82
CA SER A 6 10.68 5.10 -25.41
C SER A 6 10.87 3.80 -24.65
N ASP A 7 12.13 3.39 -24.49
CA ASP A 7 12.56 2.37 -23.53
C ASP A 7 12.26 2.88 -22.11
N THR A 8 11.00 2.75 -21.73
CA THR A 8 10.58 2.94 -20.34
C THR A 8 11.00 1.67 -19.62
N SER A 9 12.20 1.69 -19.05
CA SER A 9 12.78 0.54 -18.37
C SER A 9 11.80 0.03 -17.30
N PRO A 10 11.50 -1.28 -17.22
CA PRO A 10 10.55 -1.83 -16.24
C PRO A 10 10.97 -1.58 -14.77
N ALA A 11 12.22 -1.20 -14.53
CA ALA A 11 12.70 -0.78 -13.20
C ALA A 11 12.17 0.61 -12.78
N ASP A 12 11.91 1.51 -13.73
CA ASP A 12 11.42 2.87 -13.46
C ASP A 12 9.92 2.94 -13.17
N SER A 13 9.13 1.97 -13.63
CA SER A 13 7.68 1.90 -13.36
C SER A 13 7.31 1.21 -12.04
N ARG A 14 8.23 0.48 -11.38
CA ARG A 14 7.97 -0.23 -10.10
C ARG A 14 8.11 0.64 -8.86
N LYS A 15 9.15 1.49 -8.84
CA LYS A 15 9.40 2.44 -7.75
C LYS A 15 8.22 3.40 -7.50
N PRO A 16 7.57 3.99 -8.53
CA PRO A 16 6.41 4.84 -8.31
C PRO A 16 5.21 4.08 -7.74
N VAL A 17 5.00 2.81 -8.11
CA VAL A 17 3.90 1.98 -7.58
C VAL A 17 4.08 1.77 -6.08
N VAL A 18 5.22 1.23 -5.66
CA VAL A 18 5.45 0.93 -4.23
C VAL A 18 5.42 2.20 -3.38
N ALA A 19 6.08 3.26 -3.84
CA ALA A 19 6.13 4.53 -3.11
C ALA A 19 4.73 5.12 -2.89
N ALA A 20 3.88 5.10 -3.91
CA ALA A 20 2.52 5.61 -3.81
C ALA A 20 1.63 4.79 -2.86
N TYR A 21 1.73 3.46 -2.87
CA TYR A 21 0.97 2.65 -1.90
C TYR A 21 1.46 2.85 -0.47
N LEU A 22 2.77 2.98 -0.24
CA LEU A 22 3.29 3.32 1.09
C LEU A 22 2.82 4.70 1.53
N GLU A 23 2.72 5.66 0.61
CA GLU A 23 2.16 6.98 0.89
C GLU A 23 0.67 6.91 1.26
N VAL A 24 -0.11 6.09 0.56
CA VAL A 24 -1.51 5.83 0.89
C VAL A 24 -1.67 5.16 2.26
N ILE A 25 -0.80 4.22 2.62
CA ILE A 25 -0.82 3.59 3.94
C ILE A 25 -0.45 4.61 5.03
N ARG A 26 0.45 5.55 4.76
CA ARG A 26 0.73 6.67 5.67
C ARG A 26 -0.47 7.61 5.81
N LEU A 27 -1.18 7.89 4.72
CA LEU A 27 -2.43 8.66 4.79
C LEU A 27 -3.45 7.96 5.70
N LEU A 28 -3.60 6.63 5.59
CA LEU A 28 -4.46 5.89 6.52
C LEU A 28 -4.01 6.13 7.97
N ASP A 29 -2.72 6.09 8.27
CA ASP A 29 -2.22 6.41 9.61
C ASP A 29 -2.56 7.83 10.06
N ASP A 30 -2.29 8.82 9.23
CA ASP A 30 -2.53 10.22 9.57
C ASP A 30 -4.01 10.48 9.86
N ARG A 31 -4.91 9.77 9.18
CA ARG A 31 -6.36 9.92 9.33
C ARG A 31 -6.94 9.07 10.47
N VAL A 32 -6.38 7.88 10.71
CA VAL A 32 -6.92 6.90 11.66
C VAL A 32 -6.24 6.99 13.03
N ALA A 33 -4.94 7.25 13.09
CA ALA A 33 -4.19 7.32 14.35
C ALA A 33 -4.72 8.36 15.34
N PRO A 34 -5.28 9.52 14.94
CA PRO A 34 -5.96 10.43 15.86
C PRO A 34 -7.20 9.82 16.54
N LEU A 35 -7.81 8.80 15.93
CA LEU A 35 -9.03 8.15 16.41
C LEU A 35 -8.74 6.88 17.21
N LEU A 36 -7.85 6.03 16.69
CA LEU A 36 -7.56 4.70 17.24
C LEU A 36 -6.23 4.63 18.01
N GLY A 37 -5.38 5.65 17.86
CA GLY A 37 -4.01 5.66 18.36
C GLY A 37 -3.02 4.99 17.41
N LYS A 38 -1.78 5.51 17.35
CA LYS A 38 -0.72 5.03 16.45
C LYS A 38 -0.39 3.54 16.61
N VAL A 39 -0.45 3.02 17.84
CA VAL A 39 -0.19 1.60 18.11
C VAL A 39 -1.25 0.73 17.43
N THR A 40 -2.53 1.08 17.61
CA THR A 40 -3.65 0.36 17.02
C THR A 40 -3.59 0.40 15.49
N THR A 41 -3.30 1.55 14.89
CA THR A 41 -3.21 1.68 13.44
C THR A 41 -2.05 0.86 12.86
N ARG A 42 -0.91 0.79 13.55
CA ARG A 42 0.21 -0.09 13.14
C ARG A 42 -0.19 -1.56 13.20
N VAL A 43 -0.82 -2.00 14.29
CA VAL A 43 -1.30 -3.39 14.43
C VAL A 43 -2.33 -3.72 13.36
N LEU A 44 -3.18 -2.77 12.96
CA LEU A 44 -4.13 -2.95 11.87
C LEU A 44 -3.42 -3.25 10.53
N VAL A 45 -2.40 -2.46 10.16
CA VAL A 45 -1.63 -2.68 8.93
C VAL A 45 -0.85 -4.00 9.00
N GLN A 46 -0.25 -4.32 10.14
CA GLN A 46 0.48 -5.59 10.33
C GLN A 46 -0.46 -6.79 10.28
N GLY A 47 -1.66 -6.68 10.85
CA GLY A 47 -2.70 -7.70 10.78
C GLY A 47 -3.22 -7.92 9.36
N ALA A 48 -3.42 -6.83 8.61
CA ALA A 48 -3.76 -6.89 7.19
C ALA A 48 -2.65 -7.59 6.38
N ALA A 49 -1.39 -7.22 6.60
CA ALA A 49 -0.23 -7.85 5.97
C ALA A 49 -0.19 -9.37 6.24
N ARG A 50 -0.42 -9.77 7.49
CA ARG A 50 -0.48 -11.19 7.87
C ARG A 50 -1.60 -11.94 7.14
N ARG A 51 -2.78 -11.34 6.97
CA ARG A 51 -3.91 -11.97 6.25
C ARG A 51 -3.65 -12.14 4.76
N VAL A 52 -3.00 -11.17 4.12
CA VAL A 52 -2.71 -11.24 2.68
C VAL A 52 -1.44 -12.01 2.33
N ALA A 53 -0.55 -12.24 3.31
CA ALA A 53 0.77 -12.85 3.08
C ALA A 53 0.71 -14.28 2.51
N GLU A 54 -0.36 -15.04 2.76
CA GLU A 54 -0.54 -16.37 2.16
C GLU A 54 -0.64 -16.28 0.62
N LYS A 55 -1.34 -15.27 0.11
CA LYS A 55 -1.52 -15.04 -1.32
C LYS A 55 -0.42 -14.16 -1.93
N TYR A 56 0.14 -13.24 -1.14
CA TYR A 56 1.18 -12.30 -1.56
C TYR A 56 2.36 -12.35 -0.58
N PRO A 57 3.23 -13.39 -0.66
CA PRO A 57 4.29 -13.62 0.32
C PRO A 57 5.31 -12.48 0.45
N PHE A 58 5.49 -11.69 -0.61
CA PHE A 58 6.36 -10.51 -0.60
C PHE A 58 5.87 -9.40 0.35
N LEU A 59 4.65 -9.47 0.88
CA LEU A 59 4.13 -8.53 1.88
C LEU A 59 4.39 -8.99 3.33
N HIS A 60 4.85 -10.22 3.54
CA HIS A 60 5.06 -10.77 4.88
C HIS A 60 6.06 -9.94 5.71
N PHE A 61 7.01 -9.24 5.07
CA PHE A 61 7.95 -8.37 5.79
C PHE A 61 7.25 -7.26 6.60
N LEU A 62 6.06 -6.81 6.19
CA LEU A 62 5.27 -5.80 6.91
C LEU A 62 4.72 -6.31 8.24
N GLU A 63 4.65 -7.62 8.47
CA GLU A 63 4.34 -8.18 9.80
C GLU A 63 5.46 -7.87 10.79
N ARG A 64 6.71 -7.84 10.33
CA ARG A 64 7.91 -7.68 11.16
C ARG A 64 8.46 -6.25 11.17
N ILE A 65 8.36 -5.56 10.04
CA ILE A 65 8.85 -4.20 9.85
C ILE A 65 7.63 -3.28 9.77
N PRO A 66 7.42 -2.36 10.73
CA PRO A 66 6.33 -1.40 10.65
C PRO A 66 6.40 -0.61 9.34
N TYR A 67 5.27 -0.39 8.68
CA TYR A 67 5.22 0.37 7.42
C TYR A 67 5.83 1.79 7.56
N THR A 68 5.81 2.38 8.77
CA THR A 68 6.44 3.67 9.08
C THR A 68 7.97 3.64 9.00
N GLU A 69 8.57 2.46 9.09
CA GLU A 69 10.02 2.23 9.04
C GLU A 69 10.48 1.73 7.67
N VAL A 70 9.54 1.52 6.73
CA VAL A 70 9.87 1.06 5.37
C VAL A 70 10.50 2.21 4.59
N THR A 71 11.81 2.12 4.44
CA THR A 71 12.61 3.01 3.59
C THR A 71 12.58 2.54 2.13
N PRO A 72 12.94 3.40 1.15
CA PRO A 72 13.08 2.98 -0.25
C PRO A 72 14.05 1.80 -0.44
N ALA A 73 15.08 1.68 0.40
CA ALA A 73 16.03 0.56 0.34
C ALA A 73 15.37 -0.75 0.79
N ILE A 74 14.65 -0.75 1.91
CA ILE A 74 13.90 -1.91 2.40
C ILE A 74 12.83 -2.31 1.38
N ALA A 75 12.09 -1.33 0.86
CA ALA A 75 11.09 -1.58 -0.18
C ALA A 75 11.72 -2.24 -1.41
N GLN A 76 12.86 -1.74 -1.92
CA GLN A 76 13.54 -2.32 -3.07
C GLN A 76 14.04 -3.74 -2.79
N GLU A 77 14.55 -4.02 -1.59
CA GLU A 77 15.02 -5.34 -1.18
C GLU A 77 13.87 -6.35 -1.12
N GLN A 78 12.76 -5.99 -0.48
CA GLN A 78 11.64 -6.91 -0.23
C GLN A 78 10.72 -7.06 -1.45
N LEU A 79 10.58 -6.01 -2.27
CA LEU A 79 9.58 -5.92 -3.34
C LEU A 79 10.17 -5.92 -4.75
N GLY A 80 11.48 -5.74 -4.88
CA GLY A 80 12.16 -5.53 -6.18
C GLY A 80 12.04 -6.69 -7.16
N GLY A 81 11.80 -7.92 -6.67
CA GLY A 81 11.63 -9.11 -7.50
C GLY A 81 10.26 -9.24 -8.17
N GLN A 82 9.27 -8.42 -7.77
CA GLN A 82 7.90 -8.53 -8.26
C GLN A 82 7.66 -7.65 -9.49
N SER A 83 6.72 -8.06 -10.34
CA SER A 83 6.23 -7.23 -11.44
C SER A 83 5.37 -6.07 -10.92
N PRO A 84 5.22 -4.96 -11.69
CA PRO A 84 4.31 -3.88 -11.33
C PRO A 84 2.86 -4.34 -11.05
N GLN A 85 2.39 -5.35 -11.80
CA GLN A 85 1.04 -5.89 -11.68
C GLN A 85 0.85 -6.68 -10.38
N GLU A 86 1.82 -7.54 -10.03
CA GLU A 86 1.80 -8.27 -8.76
C GLU A 86 1.87 -7.32 -7.56
N LEU A 87 2.73 -6.28 -7.65
CA LEU A 87 2.81 -5.24 -6.62
C LEU A 87 1.48 -4.53 -6.44
N LYS A 88 0.86 -4.07 -7.53
CA LYS A 88 -0.46 -3.41 -7.49
C LYS A 88 -1.51 -4.33 -6.88
N ALA A 89 -1.56 -5.60 -7.29
CA ALA A 89 -2.53 -6.56 -6.78
C ALA A 89 -2.35 -6.83 -5.28
N GLY A 90 -1.12 -7.07 -4.82
CA GLY A 90 -0.85 -7.32 -3.40
C GLY A 90 -1.09 -6.08 -2.53
N LEU A 91 -0.64 -4.91 -2.98
CA LEU A 91 -0.80 -3.67 -2.21
C LEU A 91 -2.26 -3.20 -2.17
N ASN A 92 -3.06 -3.46 -3.22
CA ASN A 92 -4.52 -3.29 -3.16
C ASN A 92 -5.16 -4.24 -2.15
N ALA A 93 -4.81 -5.52 -2.18
CA ALA A 93 -5.36 -6.49 -1.21
C ALA A 93 -5.01 -6.10 0.24
N LEU A 94 -3.78 -5.63 0.48
CA LEU A 94 -3.37 -5.09 1.78
C LEU A 94 -4.25 -3.91 2.21
N LEU A 95 -4.52 -3.00 1.29
CA LEU A 95 -5.34 -1.81 1.53
C LEU A 95 -6.80 -2.18 1.83
N GLU A 96 -7.38 -3.11 1.08
CA GLU A 96 -8.72 -3.64 1.30
C GLU A 96 -8.85 -4.28 2.70
N GLU A 97 -7.85 -5.08 3.10
CA GLU A 97 -7.79 -5.69 4.43
C GLU A 97 -7.63 -4.67 5.57
N CYS A 98 -6.92 -3.57 5.33
CA CYS A 98 -6.88 -2.44 6.25
C CYS A 98 -8.27 -1.80 6.40
N PHE A 99 -8.98 -1.55 5.30
CA PHE A 99 -10.33 -0.98 5.35
C PHE A 99 -11.35 -1.91 6.00
N ALA A 100 -11.25 -3.22 5.76
CA ALA A 100 -12.07 -4.22 6.46
C ALA A 100 -11.83 -4.15 7.97
N GLY A 101 -10.57 -4.13 8.41
CA GLY A 101 -10.23 -3.98 9.83
C GLY A 101 -10.71 -2.64 10.43
N LEU A 102 -10.62 -1.54 9.67
CA LEU A 102 -11.15 -0.26 10.13
C LEU A 102 -12.66 -0.30 10.30
N LYS A 103 -13.37 -0.94 9.35
CA LYS A 103 -14.82 -1.11 9.42
C LYS A 103 -15.24 -1.92 10.64
N GLU A 104 -14.50 -2.98 10.97
CA GLU A 104 -14.74 -3.76 12.19
C GLU A 104 -14.56 -2.91 13.47
N LEU A 105 -13.56 -2.02 13.49
CA LEU A 105 -13.25 -1.20 14.66
C LEU A 105 -14.13 0.04 14.80
N THR A 106 -14.64 0.59 13.70
CA THR A 106 -15.26 1.92 13.66
C THR A 106 -16.62 1.99 13.00
N GLY A 107 -17.12 0.86 12.47
CA GLY A 107 -18.28 0.84 11.59
C GLY A 107 -18.03 1.63 10.30
N ASP A 108 -19.09 2.17 9.69
CA ASP A 108 -18.98 2.95 8.45
C ASP A 108 -18.62 4.43 8.68
N LEU A 109 -18.41 4.86 9.93
CA LEU A 109 -18.28 6.27 10.31
C LEU A 109 -17.12 6.99 9.60
N ILE A 110 -16.01 6.28 9.39
CA ILE A 110 -14.78 6.84 8.79
C ILE A 110 -14.33 6.10 7.53
N VAL A 111 -14.83 4.89 7.30
CA VAL A 111 -14.34 4.02 6.23
C VAL A 111 -14.67 4.59 4.86
N THR A 112 -15.92 4.98 4.64
CA THR A 112 -16.38 5.53 3.35
C THR A 112 -15.62 6.81 2.94
N PRO A 113 -15.55 7.88 3.76
CA PRO A 113 -14.84 9.09 3.36
C PRO A 113 -13.33 8.87 3.17
N LEU A 114 -12.73 7.96 3.94
CA LEU A 114 -11.31 7.63 3.83
C LEU A 114 -11.03 6.79 2.58
N HIS A 115 -11.91 5.86 2.24
CA HIS A 115 -11.82 5.07 1.02
C HIS A 115 -11.88 5.94 -0.24
N ASP A 116 -12.80 6.91 -0.26
CA ASP A 116 -12.91 7.86 -1.37
C ASP A 116 -11.66 8.73 -1.50
N GLU A 117 -11.09 9.18 -0.38
CA GLU A 117 -9.85 9.97 -0.36
C GLU A 117 -8.66 9.17 -0.89
N VAL A 118 -8.48 7.94 -0.40
CA VAL A 118 -7.44 7.02 -0.86
C VAL A 118 -7.59 6.71 -2.35
N THR A 119 -8.82 6.42 -2.81
CA THR A 119 -9.11 6.13 -4.22
C THR A 119 -8.72 7.31 -5.11
N ARG A 120 -9.08 8.54 -4.71
CA ARG A 120 -8.70 9.75 -5.45
C ARG A 120 -7.17 9.93 -5.51
N GLN A 121 -6.45 9.68 -4.42
CA GLN A 121 -4.99 9.79 -4.43
C GLN A 121 -4.35 8.76 -5.38
N LEU A 122 -4.79 7.50 -5.34
CA LEU A 122 -4.30 6.45 -6.22
C LEU A 122 -4.60 6.74 -7.72
N GLN A 123 -5.74 7.37 -8.01
CA GLN A 123 -6.07 7.84 -9.36
C GLN A 123 -5.15 8.98 -9.82
N HIS A 124 -4.93 9.99 -8.97
CA HIS A 124 -4.00 11.10 -9.29
C HIS A 124 -2.57 10.63 -9.52
N MET A 125 -2.14 9.57 -8.82
CA MET A 125 -0.83 8.95 -9.01
C MET A 125 -0.75 8.01 -10.22
N SER A 126 -1.81 7.94 -11.05
CA SER A 126 -1.93 7.07 -12.24
C SER A 126 -1.78 5.57 -11.95
N ILE A 127 -2.10 5.13 -10.72
CA ILE A 127 -1.98 3.72 -10.32
C ILE A 127 -3.26 2.95 -10.60
N LEU A 128 -4.42 3.59 -10.41
CA LEU A 128 -5.71 3.06 -10.82
C LEU A 128 -6.07 3.66 -12.19
N GLN A 129 -5.58 3.02 -13.25
CA GLN A 129 -6.22 3.07 -14.56
C GLN A 129 -7.20 1.90 -14.69
#